data_AF-A0A2G6P683-F1
#
_entry.id   AF-A0A2G6P683-F1
#
_cell.length_a   1.000
_cell.length_b   1.000
_cell.length_c   1.000
_cell.angle_alpha   90.00
_cell.angle_beta   90.00
_cell.angle_gamma   90.00
#
_symmetry.space_group_name_H-M   'P 1'
#
loop_
_entity.id
_entity.type
_entity.pdbx_description
1 polymer ?
#
loop_
_entity_poly.entity_id
_entity_poly.type
_entity_poly.pdbx_seq_one_letter_code
_entity_poly.pdbx_strand_id
1 'polypeptide(L)'
;MFIMIFITACNSSPPTNTESPNSPENSEQNPPPGPNNTESSNSFEPYPGALAIPPTATPYPPGYPAPQTIPTPDPYPGGKTETTVWIVFPVGIQCEDADDGIKYKSEKEAEAGLTAAGIQVRQVTTTELMVCAACGCPTSAHYRAEINEADLNKANALEWVQE
;
A
#
# COMPACT_ATOMS: atom_id res chain seq x y z
N MET A 1 -7.16 26.77 53.63
CA MET A 1 -7.10 25.37 53.16
C MET A 1 -6.31 25.39 51.85
N PHE A 2 -5.00 25.14 51.95
CA PHE A 2 -4.06 25.15 50.83
C PHE A 2 -4.03 23.75 50.22
N ILE A 3 -4.38 23.61 48.94
CA ILE A 3 -4.26 22.35 48.20
C ILE A 3 -2.86 22.36 47.55
N MET A 4 -1.95 21.52 48.07
CA MET A 4 -0.69 21.24 47.41
C MET A 4 -0.93 20.31 46.22
N ILE A 5 -0.69 20.83 45.02
CA ILE A 5 -0.63 20.06 43.77
C ILE A 5 0.77 19.46 43.70
N PHE A 6 0.88 18.14 43.84
CA PHE A 6 2.10 17.41 43.52
C PHE A 6 2.19 17.23 42.01
N ILE A 7 3.03 18.05 41.37
CA ILE A 7 3.43 17.89 39.98
C ILE A 7 4.54 16.83 39.96
N THR A 8 4.17 15.57 39.73
CA THR A 8 5.15 14.49 39.51
C THR A 8 5.67 14.61 38.08
N ALA A 9 6.75 15.37 37.91
CA ALA A 9 7.55 15.36 36.69
C ALA A 9 8.36 14.05 36.63
N CYS A 10 7.99 13.13 35.73
CA CYS A 10 8.86 12.00 35.38
C CYS A 10 10.00 12.50 34.48
N ASN A 11 11.03 12.96 35.18
CA ASN A 11 12.46 12.84 34.93
C ASN A 11 12.90 12.21 33.58
N SER A 12 13.56 13.03 32.76
CA SER A 12 14.45 12.59 31.68
C SER A 12 15.62 11.77 32.24
N SER A 13 15.90 10.62 31.63
CA SER A 13 17.14 9.87 31.88
C SER A 13 17.99 9.82 30.59
N PRO A 14 19.33 9.91 30.71
CA PRO A 14 20.27 10.23 29.62
C PRO A 14 20.52 9.06 28.65
N PRO A 15 21.10 9.32 27.45
CA PRO A 15 21.50 8.26 26.54
C PRO A 15 22.67 7.47 27.13
N THR A 16 22.43 6.21 27.48
CA THR A 16 23.50 5.26 27.74
C THR A 16 24.12 4.87 26.41
N ASN A 17 25.31 5.42 26.14
CA ASN A 17 26.24 4.88 25.15
C ASN A 17 26.66 3.48 25.60
N THR A 18 26.07 2.45 24.99
CA THR A 18 26.61 1.10 25.08
C THR A 18 27.63 0.94 23.97
N GLU A 19 28.89 1.09 24.38
CA GLU A 19 30.09 0.63 23.71
C GLU A 19 29.89 -0.80 23.18
N SER A 20 30.08 -0.97 21.88
CA SER A 20 30.06 -2.26 21.19
C SER A 20 31.51 -2.74 21.05
N PRO A 21 31.89 -3.87 21.67
CA PRO A 21 33.13 -4.53 21.31
C PRO A 21 32.86 -5.81 20.52
N ASN A 22 33.58 -5.89 19.39
CA ASN A 22 34.04 -7.10 18.69
C ASN A 22 33.16 -7.68 17.56
N SER A 23 33.46 -7.20 16.35
CA SER A 23 33.78 -8.05 15.18
C SER A 23 35.13 -8.76 15.42
N PRO A 24 35.55 -9.86 14.74
CA PRO A 24 35.07 -10.39 13.46
C PRO A 24 34.94 -11.93 13.40
N GLU A 25 34.16 -12.47 12.46
CA GLU A 25 34.60 -13.66 11.74
C GLU A 25 34.00 -13.74 10.33
N ASN A 26 34.92 -13.81 9.38
CA ASN A 26 34.73 -14.01 7.96
C ASN A 26 34.29 -15.46 7.72
N SER A 27 33.17 -15.66 7.03
CA SER A 27 32.84 -16.94 6.39
C SER A 27 32.26 -16.66 5.01
N GLU A 28 33.19 -16.65 4.07
CA GLU A 28 33.01 -16.78 2.64
C GLU A 28 32.23 -18.07 2.33
N GLN A 29 30.90 -17.96 2.21
CA GLN A 29 30.05 -19.06 1.82
C GLN A 29 29.89 -19.05 0.30
N ASN A 30 30.73 -19.84 -0.37
CA ASN A 30 30.62 -20.17 -1.79
C ASN A 30 29.17 -20.56 -2.15
N PRO A 31 28.57 -19.98 -3.20
CA PRO A 31 27.30 -20.49 -3.72
C PRO A 31 27.51 -21.89 -4.35
N PRO A 32 26.53 -22.80 -4.23
CA PRO A 32 26.61 -24.13 -4.82
C PRO A 32 26.74 -24.06 -6.35
N PRO A 33 27.41 -25.03 -7.00
CA PRO A 33 27.50 -25.09 -8.45
C PRO A 33 26.08 -25.24 -9.02
N GLY A 34 25.67 -24.25 -9.81
CA GLY A 34 24.41 -24.28 -10.54
C GLY A 34 24.39 -25.46 -11.51
N PRO A 35 23.22 -26.09 -11.74
CA PRO A 35 23.11 -27.15 -12.74
C PRO A 35 23.45 -26.59 -14.12
N ASN A 36 24.40 -27.30 -14.71
CA ASN A 36 25.00 -27.17 -16.02
C ASN A 36 23.94 -26.97 -17.13
N ASN A 37 24.12 -25.93 -17.94
CA ASN A 37 23.35 -25.70 -19.16
C ASN A 37 23.68 -26.81 -20.17
N THR A 38 22.83 -27.85 -20.21
CA THR A 38 22.79 -28.74 -21.38
C THR A 38 21.95 -28.05 -22.43
N GLU A 39 22.64 -27.51 -23.44
CA GLU A 39 22.12 -27.17 -24.77
C GLU A 39 21.10 -28.21 -25.24
N SER A 40 19.82 -27.86 -25.21
CA SER A 40 18.83 -28.48 -26.07
C SER A 40 18.59 -27.50 -27.21
N SER A 41 19.25 -27.77 -28.33
CA SER A 41 18.95 -27.16 -29.63
C SER A 41 17.50 -27.47 -30.00
N ASN A 42 16.58 -26.61 -29.60
CA ASN A 42 15.33 -26.46 -30.32
C ASN A 42 15.62 -25.60 -31.55
N SER A 43 15.78 -26.29 -32.67
CA SER A 43 15.72 -25.71 -34.01
C SER A 43 14.39 -24.98 -34.17
N PHE A 44 14.38 -23.67 -33.90
CA PHE A 44 13.38 -22.78 -34.46
C PHE A 44 13.93 -22.23 -35.77
N GLU A 45 13.37 -22.72 -36.87
CA GLU A 45 13.46 -22.06 -38.17
C GLU A 45 13.15 -20.56 -37.98
N PRO A 46 13.95 -19.65 -38.54
CA PRO A 46 13.58 -18.25 -38.57
C PRO A 46 12.39 -18.10 -39.52
N TYR A 47 11.19 -17.93 -38.96
CA TYR A 47 10.07 -17.38 -39.71
C TYR A 47 10.48 -16.01 -40.25
N PRO A 48 10.41 -15.75 -41.58
CA PRO A 48 10.63 -14.42 -42.12
C PRO A 48 9.37 -13.59 -41.86
N GLY A 49 9.14 -13.24 -40.59
CA GLY A 49 8.10 -12.31 -40.17
C GLY A 49 8.58 -10.88 -40.35
N ALA A 50 8.68 -10.43 -41.61
CA ALA A 50 8.76 -9.01 -41.90
C ALA A 50 7.59 -8.32 -41.17
N LEU A 51 7.86 -7.20 -40.48
CA LEU A 51 6.84 -6.33 -39.90
C LEU A 51 5.78 -6.05 -40.97
N ALA A 52 4.63 -6.71 -40.87
CA ALA A 52 3.54 -6.53 -41.82
C ALA A 52 3.05 -5.09 -41.65
N ILE A 53 3.41 -4.24 -42.61
CA ILE A 53 2.88 -2.89 -42.72
C ILE A 53 1.35 -3.06 -42.85
N PRO A 54 0.54 -2.42 -42.01
CA PRO A 54 -0.90 -2.54 -42.13
C PRO A 54 -1.30 -2.08 -43.54
N PRO A 55 -2.24 -2.78 -44.21
CA PRO A 55 -2.65 -2.41 -45.56
C PRO A 55 -3.15 -0.97 -45.56
N THR A 56 -2.63 -0.16 -46.48
CA THR A 56 -3.12 1.19 -46.74
C THR A 56 -4.61 1.10 -47.06
N ALA A 57 -5.44 1.84 -46.31
CA ALA A 57 -6.88 1.84 -46.50
C ALA A 57 -7.24 2.21 -47.95
N THR A 58 -7.99 1.34 -48.62
CA THR A 58 -8.52 1.60 -49.96
C THR A 58 -9.53 2.74 -49.89
N PRO A 59 -9.48 3.74 -50.79
CA PRO A 59 -10.49 4.79 -50.85
C PRO A 59 -11.89 4.21 -51.08
N TYR A 60 -12.88 4.69 -50.32
CA TYR A 60 -14.26 4.24 -50.48
C TYR A 60 -14.83 4.66 -51.85
N PRO A 61 -15.56 3.78 -52.55
CA PRO A 61 -16.20 4.13 -53.81
C PRO A 61 -17.26 5.23 -53.60
N PRO A 62 -17.38 6.19 -54.54
CA PRO A 62 -18.34 7.28 -54.44
C PRO A 62 -19.78 6.74 -54.42
N GLY A 63 -20.59 7.22 -53.46
CA GLY A 63 -21.99 6.84 -53.31
C GLY A 63 -22.31 5.88 -52.16
N TYR A 64 -21.29 5.36 -51.47
CA TYR A 64 -21.49 4.60 -50.24
C TYR A 64 -21.46 5.52 -49.01
N PRO A 65 -22.38 5.38 -48.05
CA PRO A 65 -22.28 6.08 -46.78
C PRO A 65 -20.98 5.67 -46.09
N ALA A 66 -20.27 6.64 -45.52
CA ALA A 66 -19.10 6.35 -44.70
C ALA A 66 -19.50 5.41 -43.56
N PRO A 67 -18.70 4.38 -43.24
CA PRO A 67 -18.95 3.53 -42.08
C PRO A 67 -19.09 4.41 -40.83
N GLN A 68 -20.12 4.15 -40.04
CA GLN A 68 -20.21 4.73 -38.70
C GLN A 68 -18.99 4.26 -37.92
N THR A 69 -18.20 5.19 -37.38
CA THR A 69 -17.13 4.86 -36.43
C THR A 69 -17.78 4.26 -35.19
N ILE A 70 -17.76 2.93 -35.11
CA ILE A 70 -18.09 2.21 -33.88
C ILE A 70 -16.97 2.57 -32.90
N PRO A 71 -17.29 3.03 -31.67
CA PRO A 71 -16.26 3.21 -30.64
C PRO A 71 -15.47 1.91 -30.55
N THR A 72 -14.15 1.98 -30.76
CA THR A 72 -13.30 0.81 -30.61
C THR A 72 -13.43 0.37 -29.15
N PRO A 73 -13.96 -0.84 -28.86
CA PRO A 73 -13.97 -1.35 -27.51
C PRO A 73 -12.51 -1.39 -27.06
N ASP A 74 -12.20 -0.75 -25.93
CA ASP A 74 -10.86 -0.77 -25.37
C ASP A 74 -10.46 -2.24 -25.17
N PRO A 75 -9.48 -2.77 -25.95
CA PRO A 75 -9.08 -4.17 -25.84
C PRO A 75 -8.34 -4.44 -24.53
N TYR A 76 -8.03 -3.41 -23.75
CA TYR A 76 -7.35 -3.48 -22.46
C TYR A 76 -8.08 -2.62 -21.43
N PRO A 77 -8.94 -3.18 -20.55
CA PRO A 77 -9.62 -2.41 -19.49
C PRO A 77 -8.67 -1.88 -18.39
N GLY A 78 -7.38 -1.68 -18.66
CA GLY A 78 -6.32 -1.29 -17.72
C GLY A 78 -5.81 0.15 -17.87
N GLY A 79 -6.48 1.02 -18.63
CA GLY A 79 -5.98 2.37 -18.96
C GLY A 79 -5.82 3.36 -17.79
N LYS A 80 -6.25 3.00 -16.58
CA LYS A 80 -5.82 3.60 -15.31
C LYS A 80 -5.73 2.49 -14.28
N THR A 81 -4.56 1.91 -14.08
CA THR A 81 -4.30 1.21 -12.82
C THR A 81 -4.36 2.28 -11.73
N GLU A 82 -5.51 2.42 -11.10
CA GLU A 82 -5.63 3.25 -9.91
C GLU A 82 -4.68 2.66 -8.88
N THR A 83 -3.54 3.32 -8.66
CA THR A 83 -2.60 2.91 -7.62
C THR A 83 -3.35 2.95 -6.29
N THR A 84 -3.32 1.84 -5.56
CA THR A 84 -3.93 1.75 -4.24
C THR A 84 -2.87 1.83 -3.17
N VAL A 85 -3.25 2.40 -2.03
CA VAL A 85 -2.42 2.49 -0.83
C VAL A 85 -3.22 2.06 0.37
N TRP A 86 -2.50 1.53 1.35
CA TRP A 86 -3.06 1.18 2.66
C TRP A 86 -2.88 2.35 3.61
N ILE A 87 -3.95 2.71 4.29
CA ILE A 87 -3.97 3.71 5.34
C ILE A 87 -4.46 3.07 6.65
N VAL A 88 -4.00 3.60 7.77
CA VAL A 88 -4.33 3.12 9.11
C VAL A 88 -4.83 4.24 10.01
N PHE A 89 -5.72 3.88 10.92
CA PHE A 89 -6.27 4.77 11.95
C PHE A 89 -6.47 3.99 13.25
N PRO A 90 -6.03 4.51 14.41
CA PRO A 90 -6.16 3.80 15.68
C PRO A 90 -7.64 3.65 16.08
N VAL A 91 -8.05 2.46 16.53
CA VAL A 91 -9.46 2.23 16.95
C VAL A 91 -9.81 3.09 18.16
N GLY A 92 -8.86 3.28 19.08
CA GLY A 92 -8.96 4.11 20.27
C GLY A 92 -7.58 4.57 20.74
N ILE A 93 -7.51 5.13 21.94
CA ILE A 93 -6.23 5.60 22.48
C ILE A 93 -5.35 4.40 22.83
N GLN A 94 -4.11 4.41 22.36
CA GLN A 94 -3.14 3.37 22.68
C GLN A 94 -2.90 3.33 24.19
N CYS A 95 -2.99 2.15 24.79
CA CYS A 95 -2.80 1.93 26.23
C CYS A 95 -3.85 2.51 27.19
N GLU A 96 -5.00 3.01 26.69
CA GLU A 96 -6.10 3.45 27.55
C GLU A 96 -7.34 2.56 27.38
N ASP A 97 -8.24 2.58 28.37
CA ASP A 97 -9.49 1.81 28.33
C ASP A 97 -10.33 2.23 27.13
N ALA A 98 -10.89 1.23 26.45
CA ALA A 98 -11.34 1.33 25.07
C ALA A 98 -12.43 2.37 24.78
N ASP A 99 -13.09 3.00 25.75
CA ASP A 99 -14.23 3.88 25.47
C ASP A 99 -13.85 5.36 25.25
N ASP A 100 -12.70 5.79 25.76
CA ASP A 100 -12.24 7.18 25.60
C ASP A 100 -11.41 7.32 24.30
N GLY A 101 -11.87 8.18 23.38
CA GLY A 101 -11.16 8.49 22.14
C GLY A 101 -11.46 7.60 20.92
N ILE A 102 -12.47 6.71 20.98
CA ILE A 102 -12.95 6.01 19.77
C ILE A 102 -13.60 7.01 18.81
N LYS A 103 -13.01 7.17 17.62
CA LYS A 103 -13.59 7.95 16.51
C LYS A 103 -14.58 7.14 15.67
N TYR A 104 -14.31 5.86 15.46
CA TYR A 104 -15.16 4.95 14.70
C TYR A 104 -15.41 3.69 15.53
N LYS A 105 -16.68 3.32 15.74
CA LYS A 105 -17.03 2.17 16.60
C LYS A 105 -16.97 0.83 15.88
N SER A 106 -16.82 0.86 14.56
CA SER A 106 -16.76 -0.34 13.73
C SER A 106 -16.07 -0.05 12.39
N GLU A 107 -15.60 -1.11 11.73
CA GLU A 107 -15.06 -1.03 10.35
C GLU A 107 -16.03 -0.35 9.39
N LYS A 108 -17.34 -0.63 9.54
CA LYS A 108 -18.39 -0.03 8.71
C LYS A 108 -18.55 1.48 8.96
N GLU A 109 -18.35 1.93 10.19
CA GLU A 109 -18.38 3.36 10.52
C GLU A 109 -17.12 4.07 9.99
N ALA A 110 -15.95 3.41 10.07
CA ALA A 110 -14.72 3.90 9.47
C ALA A 110 -14.84 4.02 7.94
N GLU A 111 -15.37 3.00 7.27
CA GLU A 111 -15.68 3.02 5.83
C GLU A 111 -16.66 4.15 5.47
N ALA A 112 -17.74 4.30 6.24
CA ALA A 112 -18.72 5.36 6.03
C ALA A 112 -18.10 6.75 6.21
N GLY A 113 -17.21 6.93 7.19
CA GLY A 113 -16.49 8.18 7.42
C GLY A 113 -15.57 8.56 6.25
N LEU A 114 -14.81 7.60 5.73
CA LEU A 114 -13.97 7.80 4.54
C LEU A 114 -14.82 8.11 3.30
N THR A 115 -15.89 7.35 3.09
CA THR A 115 -16.80 7.53 1.95
C THR A 115 -17.52 8.88 2.00
N ALA A 116 -17.93 9.34 3.19
CA ALA A 116 -18.56 10.65 3.38
C ALA A 116 -17.60 11.81 3.04
N ALA A 117 -16.29 11.61 3.16
CA ALA A 117 -15.27 12.56 2.72
C ALA A 117 -14.94 12.47 1.22
N GLY A 118 -15.65 11.62 0.46
CA GLY A 118 -15.45 11.43 -0.97
C GLY A 118 -14.14 10.68 -1.28
N ILE A 119 -13.72 9.79 -0.39
CA ILE A 119 -12.61 8.86 -0.60
C ILE A 119 -13.18 7.56 -1.16
N GLN A 120 -12.56 7.02 -2.21
CA GLN A 120 -12.93 5.70 -2.71
C GLN A 120 -12.26 4.61 -1.87
N VAL A 121 -13.06 3.89 -1.10
CA VAL A 121 -12.62 2.79 -0.26
C VAL A 121 -12.87 1.47 -0.98
N ARG A 122 -11.86 0.60 -1.02
CA ARG A 122 -11.98 -0.76 -1.59
C ARG A 122 -12.31 -1.79 -0.53
N GLN A 123 -11.68 -1.68 0.63
CA GLN A 123 -11.92 -2.53 1.79
C GLN A 123 -11.46 -1.85 3.07
N VAL A 124 -12.07 -2.24 4.19
CA VAL A 124 -11.67 -1.87 5.55
C VAL A 124 -11.59 -3.12 6.39
N THR A 125 -10.53 -3.26 7.18
CA THR A 125 -10.30 -4.38 8.09
C THR A 125 -9.67 -3.88 9.38
N THR A 126 -9.95 -4.53 10.49
CA THR A 126 -9.24 -4.30 11.76
C THR A 126 -7.95 -5.13 11.78
N THR A 127 -6.85 -4.52 12.21
CA THR A 127 -5.55 -5.18 12.36
C THR A 127 -4.90 -4.79 13.68
N GLU A 128 -4.02 -5.64 14.21
CA GLU A 128 -3.21 -5.34 15.39
C GLU A 128 -1.79 -4.96 14.94
N LEU A 129 -1.37 -3.74 15.28
CA LEU A 129 -0.01 -3.27 15.01
C LEU A 129 0.82 -3.29 16.29
N MET A 130 2.08 -3.72 16.15
CA MET A 130 3.06 -3.64 17.23
C MET A 130 3.42 -2.17 17.46
N VAL A 131 3.15 -1.65 18.65
CA VAL A 131 3.39 -0.24 18.98
C VAL A 131 4.63 -0.10 19.84
N CYS A 132 4.58 -0.64 21.06
CA CYS A 132 5.66 -0.49 22.01
C CYS A 132 5.68 -1.65 23.02
N ALA A 133 6.50 -2.66 22.74
CA ALA A 133 6.72 -3.78 23.65
C ALA A 133 7.24 -3.35 25.04
N ALA A 134 7.96 -2.21 25.13
CA ALA A 134 8.50 -1.68 26.37
C ALA A 134 7.50 -0.84 27.19
N CYS A 135 6.38 -0.41 26.60
CA CYS A 135 5.41 0.48 27.22
C CYS A 135 4.30 -0.27 27.98
N GLY A 136 4.33 -1.60 27.99
CA GLY A 136 3.29 -2.44 28.61
C GLY A 136 2.10 -2.75 27.70
N CYS A 137 2.06 -2.21 26.47
CA CYS A 137 1.05 -2.50 25.46
C CYS A 137 1.74 -2.91 24.15
N PRO A 138 2.01 -4.20 23.96
CA PRO A 138 2.80 -4.66 22.83
C PRO A 138 2.10 -4.41 21.49
N THR A 139 0.77 -4.52 21.43
CA THR A 139 -0.05 -4.30 20.24
C THR A 139 -1.15 -3.28 20.50
N SER A 140 -1.65 -2.64 19.43
CA SER A 140 -2.91 -1.89 19.46
C SER A 140 -3.73 -2.10 18.19
N ALA A 141 -5.05 -2.10 18.36
CA ALA A 141 -5.99 -2.28 17.27
C ALA A 141 -6.09 -1.01 16.41
N HIS A 142 -6.01 -1.20 15.10
CA HIS A 142 -6.16 -0.16 14.09
C HIS A 142 -7.18 -0.59 13.05
N TYR A 143 -7.95 0.36 12.54
CA TYR A 143 -8.62 0.20 11.26
C TYR A 143 -7.60 0.40 10.14
N ARG A 144 -7.65 -0.48 9.16
CA ARG A 144 -6.81 -0.47 7.97
C ARG A 144 -7.72 -0.40 6.77
N ALA A 145 -7.55 0.59 5.91
CA ALA A 145 -8.38 0.78 4.71
C ALA A 145 -7.51 0.83 3.46
N GLU A 146 -7.97 0.18 2.40
CA GLU A 146 -7.35 0.29 1.07
C GLU A 146 -8.08 1.36 0.28
N ILE A 147 -7.35 2.39 -0.15
CA ILE A 147 -7.90 3.54 -0.89
C ILE A 147 -7.10 3.79 -2.16
N ASN A 148 -7.63 4.62 -3.05
CA ASN A 148 -6.86 5.14 -4.17
C ASN A 148 -5.82 6.16 -3.67
N GLU A 149 -4.58 6.09 -4.20
CA GLU A 149 -3.46 6.97 -3.83
C GLU A 149 -3.82 8.47 -4.00
N ALA A 150 -4.64 8.79 -5.01
CA ALA A 150 -5.12 10.14 -5.26
C ALA A 150 -5.94 10.74 -4.10
N ASP A 151 -6.52 9.89 -3.24
CA ASP A 151 -7.32 10.31 -2.08
C ASP A 151 -6.50 10.44 -0.78
N LEU A 152 -5.19 10.16 -0.81
CA LEU A 152 -4.33 10.17 0.39
C LEU A 152 -4.36 11.53 1.13
N ASN A 153 -4.39 12.65 0.40
CA ASN A 153 -4.48 13.97 1.04
C ASN A 153 -5.79 14.17 1.81
N LYS A 154 -6.90 13.60 1.33
CA LYS A 154 -8.20 13.65 2.05
C LYS A 154 -8.15 12.75 3.28
N ALA A 155 -7.55 11.57 3.15
CA ALA A 155 -7.36 10.64 4.27
C ALA A 155 -6.51 11.28 5.38
N ASN A 156 -5.39 11.92 5.02
CA ASN A 156 -4.54 12.66 5.96
C ASN A 156 -5.29 13.78 6.68
N ALA A 157 -6.20 14.48 6.00
CA ALA A 157 -7.06 15.50 6.62
C ALA A 157 -8.05 14.92 7.65
N LEU A 158 -8.33 13.62 7.58
CA LEU A 158 -9.13 12.87 8.56
C LEU A 158 -8.26 12.19 9.63
N GLU A 159 -6.96 12.46 9.65
CA GLU A 159 -5.95 11.88 10.56
C GLU A 159 -5.66 10.39 10.31
N TRP A 160 -6.05 9.87 9.15
CA TRP A 160 -5.55 8.58 8.68
C TRP A 160 -4.13 8.74 8.17
N VAL A 161 -3.26 7.78 8.45
CA VAL A 161 -1.87 7.80 8.00
C VAL A 161 -1.61 6.64 7.06
N GLN A 162 -0.72 6.82 6.09
CA GLN A 162 -0.27 5.72 5.26
C GLN A 162 0.48 4.69 6.12
N GLU A 163 0.22 3.41 5.90
CA GLU A 163 0.92 2.30 6.56
C GLU A 163 2.42 2.24 6.20
#